data_AF-A0A1T2XFZ1-F1
#
_entry.id   AF-A0A1T2XFZ1-F1
#
_cell.length_a   1.000
_cell.length_b   1.000
_cell.length_c   1.000
_cell.angle_alpha   90.00
_cell.angle_beta   90.00
_cell.angle_gamma   90.00
#
_symmetry.space_group_name_H-M   'P 1'
#
loop_
_entity.id
_entity.type
_entity.pdbx_description
1 polymer ?
#
loop_
_entity_poly.entity_id
_entity_poly.type
_entity_poly.pdbx_seq_one_letter_code
_entity_poly.pdbx_strand_id
1 'polypeptide(L)'
;MKYQNAAGILPEKLLAEIQKYVHGEFVYIPNPEGIRKRWGENSGSRQLLRQRNTEIRERFSKGETITGLSDQFCLSYDSIKKIIYTK
;
A
#
# COMPACT_ATOMS: atom_id res chain seq x y z
N MET A 1 -5.10 6.73 10.69
CA MET A 1 -5.05 8.20 10.53
C MET A 1 -5.03 8.80 11.92
N LYS A 2 -4.21 9.84 12.16
CA LYS A 2 -4.22 10.54 13.45
C LYS A 2 -5.44 11.45 13.51
N TYR A 3 -6.12 11.51 14.66
CA TYR A 3 -7.17 12.49 14.89
C TYR A 3 -6.59 13.91 14.78
N GLN A 4 -7.28 14.76 14.03
CA GLN A 4 -6.95 16.17 13.90
C GLN A 4 -8.22 16.98 14.12
N ASN A 5 -8.14 17.99 14.98
CA ASN A 5 -9.24 18.89 15.23
C ASN A 5 -9.41 19.83 14.03
N ALA A 6 -10.61 19.89 13.45
CA ALA A 6 -10.93 20.72 12.28
C ALA A 6 -10.62 22.22 12.52
N ALA A 7 -10.83 22.72 13.74
CA ALA A 7 -10.53 24.11 14.09
C ALA A 7 -9.02 24.43 14.07
N GLY A 8 -8.16 23.41 14.17
CA GLY A 8 -6.71 23.57 14.08
C GLY A 8 -6.15 23.46 12.66
N ILE A 9 -6.97 23.08 11.66
CA ILE A 9 -6.50 22.78 10.30
C ILE A 9 -7.28 23.49 9.19
N LEU A 10 -8.54 23.86 9.41
CA LEU A 10 -9.38 24.51 8.40
C LEU A 10 -9.46 26.02 8.61
N PRO A 11 -9.53 26.83 7.53
CA PRO A 11 -9.83 28.25 7.63
C PRO A 11 -11.20 28.50 8.27
N GLU A 12 -11.31 29.56 9.06
CA GLU A 12 -12.53 29.90 9.83
C GLU A 12 -13.79 29.95 8.96
N LYS A 13 -13.74 30.62 7.80
CA LYS A 13 -14.88 30.71 6.87
C LYS A 13 -15.33 29.35 6.34
N LEU A 14 -14.39 28.44 6.07
CA LEU A 14 -14.70 27.10 5.58
C LEU A 14 -15.29 26.24 6.70
N LEU A 15 -14.74 26.34 7.91
CA LEU A 15 -15.28 25.64 9.07
C LEU A 15 -16.71 26.08 9.37
N ALA A 16 -16.98 27.38 9.35
CA ALA A 16 -18.33 27.94 9.53
C ALA A 16 -19.32 27.42 8.47
N GLU A 17 -18.86 27.25 7.22
CA GLU A 17 -19.70 26.70 6.15
C GLU A 17 -20.00 25.21 6.39
N ILE A 18 -19.00 24.40 6.74
CA ILE A 18 -19.18 22.97 7.05
C ILE A 18 -20.14 22.78 8.23
N GLN A 19 -20.04 23.63 9.27
CA GLN A 19 -20.90 23.57 10.45
C GLN A 19 -22.39 23.77 10.16
N LYS A 20 -22.75 24.39 9.03
CA LYS A 20 -24.15 24.49 8.57
C LYS A 20 -24.74 23.13 8.19
N TYR A 21 -23.89 22.17 7.79
CA TYR A 21 -24.30 20.85 7.34
C TYR A 21 -24.03 19.76 8.39
N VAL A 22 -22.96 19.90 9.19
CA VAL A 22 -22.55 18.88 10.15
C VAL A 22 -21.79 19.50 11.33
N HIS A 23 -22.16 19.14 12.57
CA HIS A 23 -21.49 19.63 13.77
C HIS A 23 -21.53 18.55 14.86
N GLY A 24 -20.41 18.39 15.59
CA GLY A 24 -20.28 17.36 16.64
C GLY A 24 -20.05 15.93 16.13
N GLU A 25 -19.85 15.75 14.82
CA GLU A 25 -19.67 14.43 14.19
C GLU A 25 -18.34 14.30 13.46
N PHE A 26 -17.95 13.06 13.15
CA PHE A 26 -16.77 12.75 12.35
C PHE A 26 -17.11 12.67 10.87
N VAL A 27 -16.48 13.52 10.07
CA VAL A 27 -16.60 13.50 8.60
C VAL A 27 -15.29 13.02 7.99
N TYR A 28 -15.38 11.99 7.14
CA TYR A 28 -14.25 11.53 6.35
C TYR A 28 -14.07 12.42 5.12
N ILE A 29 -12.90 13.03 5.00
CA ILE A 29 -12.50 13.75 3.78
C ILE A 29 -11.67 12.78 2.94
N PRO A 30 -12.18 12.31 1.78
CA PRO A 30 -11.43 11.45 0.89
C PRO A 30 -10.20 12.17 0.33
N ASN A 31 -9.15 11.39 0.02
CA ASN A 31 -8.01 11.94 -0.71
C ASN A 31 -8.45 12.48 -2.07
N PRO A 32 -7.88 13.61 -2.54
CA PRO A 32 -8.13 14.12 -3.87
C PRO A 32 -7.83 13.06 -4.94
N GLU A 33 -8.63 13.04 -5.99
CA GLU A 33 -8.39 12.17 -7.14
C GLU A 33 -7.00 12.45 -7.73
N GLY A 34 -6.23 11.39 -8.01
CA GLY A 34 -4.83 11.49 -8.42
C GLY A 34 -3.78 11.43 -7.29
N ILE A 35 -4.15 11.69 -6.03
CA ILE A 35 -3.27 11.55 -4.85
C ILE A 35 -3.45 10.18 -4.16
N ARG A 36 -4.23 9.28 -4.75
CA ARG A 36 -4.22 7.87 -4.34
C ARG A 36 -2.86 7.25 -4.67
N LYS A 37 -1.92 7.37 -3.73
CA LYS A 37 -0.73 6.54 -3.70
C LYS A 37 -1.15 5.09 -3.78
N ARG A 38 -0.54 4.34 -4.69
CA ARG A 38 -0.87 2.93 -4.88
C ARG A 38 -0.52 2.19 -3.58
N TRP A 39 -1.31 1.16 -3.26
CA TRP A 39 -1.11 0.34 -2.05
C TRP A 39 0.37 -0.02 -1.86
N GLY A 40 0.92 0.25 -0.68
CA GLY A 40 2.31 -0.08 -0.30
C GLY A 40 3.38 0.96 -0.68
N GLU A 41 3.03 2.12 -1.23
CA GLU A 41 3.99 3.21 -1.51
C GLU A 41 4.45 3.98 -0.25
N ASN A 42 3.60 4.17 0.76
CA ASN A 42 3.99 4.88 1.99
C ASN A 42 4.78 4.01 2.98
N SER A 43 4.66 2.68 2.92
CA SER A 43 5.28 1.76 3.86
C SER A 43 6.56 1.10 3.33
N GLY A 44 6.98 1.39 2.09
CA GLY A 44 8.11 0.73 1.42
C GLY A 44 7.87 -0.75 1.07
N SER A 45 6.77 -1.35 1.55
CA SER A 45 6.45 -2.76 1.36
C SER A 45 6.36 -3.16 -0.10
N ARG A 46 5.90 -2.25 -0.97
CA ARG A 46 5.83 -2.51 -2.42
C ARG A 46 7.22 -2.63 -3.04
N GLN A 47 8.18 -1.82 -2.60
CA GLN A 47 9.56 -1.88 -3.10
C GLN A 47 10.26 -3.16 -2.62
N LEU A 48 10.07 -3.52 -1.35
CA LEU A 48 10.61 -4.76 -0.78
C LEU A 48 10.07 -6.00 -1.52
N LEU A 49 8.76 -6.06 -1.75
CA LEU A 49 8.14 -7.13 -2.53
C LEU A 49 8.67 -7.19 -3.96
N ARG A 50 8.90 -6.03 -4.59
CA ARG A 50 9.45 -5.96 -5.94
C ARG A 50 10.88 -6.50 -6.00
N GLN A 51 11.74 -6.09 -5.06
CA GLN A 51 13.12 -6.58 -4.95
C GLN A 51 13.15 -8.09 -4.74
N ARG A 52 12.41 -8.59 -3.75
CA ARG A 52 12.30 -10.05 -3.49
C ARG A 52 11.82 -10.80 -4.73
N ASN A 53 10.78 -10.32 -5.41
CA ASN A 53 10.24 -10.99 -6.58
C ASN A 53 11.22 -10.98 -7.77
N THR A 54 12.04 -9.93 -7.92
CA THR A 54 13.14 -9.91 -8.89
C THR A 54 14.19 -10.95 -8.55
N GLU A 55 14.62 -11.02 -7.29
CA GLU A 55 15.61 -12.00 -6.81
C GLU A 55 15.15 -13.45 -7.04
N ILE A 56 13.88 -13.75 -6.74
CA ILE A 56 13.26 -15.07 -7.00
C ILE A 56 13.37 -15.44 -8.48
N ARG A 57 13.09 -14.50 -9.39
CA ARG A 57 13.17 -14.74 -10.84
C ARG A 57 14.61 -14.95 -11.31
N GLU A 58 15.55 -14.18 -10.79
CA GLU A 58 16.97 -14.32 -11.10
C GLU A 58 17.52 -15.68 -10.65
N ARG A 59 17.22 -16.09 -9.42
CA ARG A 59 17.62 -17.40 -8.89
C ARG A 59 16.99 -18.56 -9.65
N PHE A 60 15.71 -18.45 -10.02
CA PHE A 60 15.06 -19.43 -10.88
C PHE A 60 15.74 -19.52 -12.26
N SER A 61 16.12 -18.39 -12.87
CA SER A 61 16.84 -18.38 -14.15
C SER A 61 18.23 -19.03 -14.09
N LYS A 62 18.82 -19.11 -12.89
CA LYS A 62 20.09 -19.81 -12.61
C LYS A 62 19.91 -21.31 -12.32
N GLY A 63 18.69 -21.82 -12.37
CA GLY A 63 18.38 -23.24 -12.21
C GLY A 63 17.90 -23.66 -10.82
N GLU A 64 17.64 -22.72 -9.90
CA GLU A 64 16.99 -23.07 -8.63
C GLU A 64 15.56 -23.60 -8.88
N THR A 65 15.15 -24.64 -8.15
CA THR A 65 13.82 -25.24 -8.30
C THR A 65 12.76 -24.40 -7.59
N ILE A 66 11.51 -24.51 -8.04
CA ILE A 66 10.37 -23.82 -7.40
C ILE A 66 10.24 -24.27 -5.93
N THR A 67 10.50 -25.54 -5.62
CA THR A 67 10.48 -26.06 -4.25
C THR A 67 11.59 -25.44 -3.40
N GLY A 68 12.84 -25.37 -3.90
CA GLY A 68 13.94 -24.73 -3.17
C GLY A 68 13.70 -23.25 -2.89
N LEU A 69 13.14 -22.52 -3.85
CA LEU A 69 12.74 -21.13 -3.69
C LEU A 69 11.58 -20.97 -2.69
N SER A 70 10.66 -21.92 -2.65
CA SER A 70 9.55 -21.91 -1.69
C SER A 70 10.07 -21.98 -0.25
N ASP A 71 11.02 -22.88 0.00
CA ASP A 71 11.65 -23.05 1.31
C ASP A 71 12.51 -21.82 1.68
N GLN A 72 13.33 -21.33 0.74
CA GLN A 72 14.25 -20.21 0.99
C GLN A 72 13.53 -18.89 1.29
N PHE A 73 12.43 -18.62 0.60
CA PHE A 73 11.67 -17.37 0.76
C PHE A 73 10.46 -17.53 1.70
N CYS A 74 10.25 -18.72 2.29
CA CYS A 74 9.10 -19.06 3.12
C CYS A 74 7.76 -18.73 2.41
N LEU A 75 7.64 -19.10 1.14
CA LEU A 75 6.46 -18.87 0.31
C LEU A 75 5.88 -20.19 -0.16
N SER A 76 4.57 -20.23 -0.37
CA SER A 76 3.97 -21.42 -0.99
C SER A 76 4.48 -21.63 -2.41
N TYR A 77 4.47 -22.89 -2.85
CA TYR A 77 4.79 -23.27 -4.22
C TYR A 77 4.01 -22.45 -5.25
N ASP A 78 2.70 -22.25 -5.05
CA ASP A 78 1.86 -21.44 -5.94
C ASP A 78 2.25 -19.96 -5.93
N SER A 79 2.69 -19.43 -4.78
CA SER A 79 3.17 -18.04 -4.70
C SER A 79 4.44 -17.86 -5.51
N ILE A 80 5.41 -18.77 -5.38
CA ILE A 80 6.63 -18.76 -6.20
C ILE A 80 6.30 -18.91 -7.68
N LYS A 81 5.44 -19.88 -8.03
CA LYS A 81 4.98 -20.09 -9.41
C LYS A 81 4.35 -18.82 -9.98
N LYS A 82 3.48 -18.16 -9.22
CA LYS A 82 2.87 -16.89 -9.62
C LYS A 82 3.91 -15.79 -9.82
N ILE A 83 4.90 -15.68 -8.94
CA ILE A 83 5.98 -14.69 -9.05
C ILE A 83 6.81 -14.93 -10.31
N ILE A 84 7.15 -16.18 -10.61
CA ILE A 84 7.96 -16.55 -11.78
C ILE A 84 7.20 -16.29 -13.08
N TYR A 85 5.94 -16.73 -13.17
CA TYR A 85 5.20 -16.75 -14.44
C TYR A 85 4.27 -15.54 -14.67
N THR A 86 4.06 -14.68 -13.68
CA THR A 86 3.20 -13.50 -13.81
C THR A 86 4.03 -12.21 -13.80
N LYS A 87 3.68 -11.27 -14.68
CA LYS A 87 4.36 -9.97 -14.84
C LYS A 87 3.93 -8.95 -13.78
#